data_AF-A0A643FGJ5-F1
#
_entry.id   AF-A0A643FGJ5-F1
#
_cell.length_a   1.000
_cell.length_b   1.000
_cell.length_c   1.000
_cell.angle_alpha   90.00
_cell.angle_beta   90.00
_cell.angle_gamma   90.00
#
_symmetry.space_group_name_H-M   'P 1'
#
loop_
_entity.id
_entity.type
_entity.pdbx_description
1 polymer ?
#
loop_
_entity_poly.entity_id
_entity_poly.type
_entity_poly.pdbx_seq_one_letter_code
_entity_poly.pdbx_strand_id
1 'polypeptide(L)' 'MSEYQPLSSIAELAFIDDGECVAGYLAGLHGEPEPGSDKSKSYWHGWRNGMMDTGRLPHDEAARNLAAEVVRRHRAH' A
#
# COMPACT_ATOMS: atom_id res chain seq x y z
N MET A 1 -4.06 -14.40 7.13
CA MET A 1 -4.38 -14.07 5.73
C MET A 1 -5.14 -12.76 5.75
N SER A 2 -4.55 -11.69 5.21
CA SER A 2 -5.29 -10.43 5.05
C SER A 2 -6.53 -10.63 4.17
N GLU A 3 -7.62 -9.97 4.57
CA GLU A 3 -8.90 -9.96 3.85
C GLU A 3 -8.88 -8.97 2.66
N TYR A 4 -7.84 -8.12 2.59
CA TYR A 4 -7.74 -7.06 1.60
C TYR A 4 -6.93 -7.48 0.38
N GLN A 5 -7.40 -7.07 -0.79
CA GLN A 5 -6.65 -7.19 -2.03
C GLN A 5 -5.71 -5.99 -2.23
N PRO A 6 -4.52 -6.22 -2.81
CA PRO A 6 -3.62 -5.16 -3.25
C PRO A 6 -4.31 -4.09 -4.10
N LEU A 7 -4.02 -2.82 -3.84
CA LEU A 7 -4.45 -1.74 -4.73
C LEU A 7 -3.68 -1.81 -6.04
N SER A 8 -4.39 -1.62 -7.14
CA SER A 8 -3.79 -1.69 -8.49
C SER A 8 -4.06 -0.46 -9.36
N SER A 9 -4.89 0.48 -8.88
CA SER A 9 -5.27 1.69 -9.64
C SER A 9 -5.35 2.96 -8.79
N ILE A 10 -5.20 4.13 -9.42
CA ILE A 10 -5.36 5.43 -8.76
C ILE A 10 -6.80 5.64 -8.27
N ALA A 11 -7.78 5.06 -8.97
CA ALA A 11 -9.17 5.16 -8.55
C ALA A 11 -9.38 4.55 -7.16
N GLU A 12 -8.74 3.42 -6.86
CA GLU A 12 -8.76 2.84 -5.53
C GLU A 12 -7.91 3.65 -4.53
N LEU A 13 -6.75 4.16 -4.97
CA LEU A 13 -5.87 4.98 -4.14
C LEU A 13 -6.57 6.26 -3.63
N ALA A 14 -7.53 6.80 -4.38
CA ALA A 14 -8.27 8.00 -4.00
C ALA A 14 -9.22 7.81 -2.80
N PHE A 15 -9.52 6.58 -2.39
CA PHE A 15 -10.39 6.26 -1.26
C PHE A 15 -9.62 5.84 0.01
N ILE A 16 -8.30 5.95 -0.01
CA ILE A 16 -7.45 5.56 1.11
C ILE A 16 -7.39 6.70 2.12
N ASP A 17 -7.42 6.36 3.40
CA ASP A 17 -7.14 7.30 4.48
C ASP A 17 -5.62 7.47 4.63
N ASP A 18 -5.12 8.67 4.36
CA ASP A 18 -3.69 8.97 4.39
C ASP A 18 -3.10 8.78 5.80
N GLY A 19 -3.83 9.09 6.86
CA GLY A 19 -3.36 8.96 8.24
C GLY A 19 -3.17 7.49 8.62
N GLU A 20 -4.14 6.64 8.29
CA GLU A 20 -4.04 5.20 8.49
C GLU A 20 -2.96 4.57 7.60
N CYS A 21 -2.84 5.04 6.35
CA CYS A 21 -1.79 4.61 5.43
C CYS A 21 -0.39 4.91 5.99
N VAL A 22 -0.16 6.12 6.52
CA VAL A 22 1.11 6.48 7.16
C VAL A 22 1.38 5.61 8.39
N ALA A 23 0.38 5.38 9.25
CA ALA A 23 0.54 4.51 10.41
C ALA A 23 0.90 3.07 10.01
N GLY A 24 0.26 2.54 8.97
CA GLY A 24 0.57 1.24 8.40
C GLY A 24 1.98 1.19 7.82
N TYR A 25 2.37 2.20 7.05
CA TYR A 25 3.70 2.31 6.44
C TYR A 25 4.82 2.25 7.48
N LEU A 26 4.68 2.99 8.58
CA LEU A 26 5.65 2.95 9.68
C LEU A 26 5.76 1.55 10.32
N ALA A 27 4.63 0.86 10.50
CA ALA A 27 4.64 -0.53 10.99
C ALA A 27 5.35 -1.48 10.01
N GLY A 28 5.09 -1.33 8.71
CA GLY A 28 5.79 -2.10 7.67
C GLY A 28 7.30 -1.84 7.63
N LEU A 29 7.72 -0.59 7.80
CA LEU A 29 9.15 -0.24 7.90
C LEU A 29 9.85 -0.95 9.07
N HIS A 30 9.17 -1.03 10.22
CA HIS A 30 9.65 -1.73 11.40
C HIS A 30 9.58 -3.27 11.29
N GLY A 31 8.93 -3.80 10.25
CA GLY A 31 8.79 -5.25 10.05
C GLY A 31 7.77 -5.87 11.00
N GLU A 32 6.76 -5.11 11.43
CA GLU A 32 5.66 -5.62 12.23
C GLU A 32 4.91 -6.75 11.48
N PRO A 33 4.27 -7.69 12.20
CA PRO A 33 3.50 -8.76 11.59
C PRO A 33 2.41 -8.26 10.63
N GLU A 34 1.98 -9.14 9.71
CA GLU A 34 0.88 -8.81 8.80
C GLU A 34 -0.37 -8.36 9.59
N PRO A 35 -0.95 -7.19 9.25
CA PRO A 35 -2.14 -6.69 9.92
C PRO A 35 -3.31 -7.66 9.79
N GLY A 36 -4.03 -7.85 10.90
CA GLY A 36 -5.27 -8.63 10.92
C GLY A 36 -6.47 -7.84 10.40
N SER A 37 -7.65 -8.45 10.52
CA SER A 37 -8.94 -7.84 10.15
C SER A 37 -9.37 -6.70 11.08
N ASP A 38 -8.63 -6.48 12.17
CA ASP A 38 -8.79 -5.33 13.08
C ASP A 38 -8.21 -4.03 12.51
N LYS A 39 -7.54 -4.09 11.36
CA LYS A 39 -6.97 -2.93 10.66
C LYS A 39 -7.72 -2.66 9.35
N SER A 40 -7.70 -1.40 8.92
CA SER A 40 -8.35 -0.97 7.70
C SER A 40 -7.56 -1.36 6.45
N LYS A 41 -8.22 -1.28 5.29
CA LYS A 41 -7.57 -1.40 3.97
C LYS A 41 -6.45 -0.36 3.81
N SER A 42 -6.65 0.85 4.34
CA SER A 42 -5.67 1.94 4.28
C SER A 42 -4.40 1.61 5.05
N TYR A 43 -4.54 1.15 6.29
CA TYR A 43 -3.43 0.69 7.10
C TYR A 43 -2.69 -0.47 6.44
N TRP A 44 -3.41 -1.47 5.94
CA TRP A 44 -2.82 -2.62 5.28
C TRP A 44 -2.06 -2.22 3.99
N HIS A 45 -2.60 -1.28 3.20
CA HIS A 45 -1.90 -0.73 2.04
C HIS A 45 -0.57 -0.07 2.43
N GLY A 46 -0.59 0.78 3.46
CA GLY A 46 0.61 1.40 4.01
C GLY A 46 1.65 0.37 4.46
N TRP A 47 1.23 -0.61 5.26
CA TRP A 47 2.11 -1.68 5.75
C TRP A 47 2.80 -2.43 4.61
N ARG A 48 2.07 -2.75 3.54
CA ARG A 48 2.66 -3.39 2.36
C ARG A 48 3.72 -2.53 1.70
N ASN A 49 3.47 -1.24 1.54
CA ASN A 49 4.46 -0.33 0.96
C ASN A 49 5.74 -0.30 1.82
N GLY A 50 5.62 -0.19 3.15
CA GLY A 50 6.78 -0.19 4.05
C GLY A 50 7.56 -1.51 4.04
N MET A 51 6.86 -2.64 3.94
CA MET A 51 7.49 -3.96 3.79
C MET A 51 8.20 -4.11 2.44
N MET A 52 7.65 -3.57 1.36
CA MET A 52 8.28 -3.60 0.04
C MET A 52 9.52 -2.71 -0.03
N ASP A 53 9.43 -1.48 0.49
CA ASP A 53 10.53 -0.52 0.47
C ASP A 53 11.73 -0.97 1.33
N THR A 54 11.49 -1.85 2.30
CA THR A 54 12.53 -2.49 3.09
C THR A 54 13.00 -3.85 2.53
N GLY A 55 12.47 -4.27 1.37
CA GLY A 55 12.82 -5.53 0.72
C GLY A 55 12.29 -6.78 1.41
N ARG A 56 11.39 -6.64 2.40
CA ARG A 56 10.76 -7.76 3.13
C ARG A 56 9.61 -8.38 2.36
N LEU A 57 8.96 -7.60 1.49
CA LEU A 57 8.03 -8.10 0.49
C LEU A 57 8.52 -7.76 -0.93
N PRO A 58 8.33 -8.65 -1.91
CA PRO A 58 8.58 -8.30 -3.30
C PRO A 58 7.52 -7.33 -3.81
N HIS A 59 7.90 -6.44 -4.73
CA HIS A 59 6.93 -5.65 -5.49
C HIS A 59 6.15 -6.56 -6.45
N ASP A 60 4.86 -6.72 -6.17
CA ASP A 60 3.94 -7.51 -6.99
C ASP A 60 3.39 -6.71 -8.19
N GLU A 61 2.58 -7.37 -9.02
CA GLU A 61 1.99 -6.74 -10.20
C GLU A 61 1.08 -5.56 -9.85
N ALA A 62 0.30 -5.67 -8.77
CA ALA A 62 -0.58 -4.61 -8.32
C ALA A 62 0.19 -3.33 -7.93
N ALA A 63 1.29 -3.46 -7.18
CA ALA A 63 2.16 -2.33 -6.84
C ALA A 63 2.77 -1.68 -8.09
N ARG A 64 3.20 -2.49 -9.07
CA ARG A 64 3.74 -2.00 -10.35
C ARG A 64 2.69 -1.26 -11.17
N ASN A 65 1.47 -1.79 -11.25
CA ASN A 65 0.36 -1.16 -11.98
C ASN A 65 -0.03 0.18 -11.35
N LEU A 66 -0.16 0.20 -10.02
CA LEU A 66 -0.45 1.42 -9.28
C LEU A 66 0.63 2.49 -9.51
N ALA A 67 1.91 2.11 -9.38
CA ALA A 67 3.03 3.03 -9.63
C ALA A 67 3.02 3.58 -11.06
N ALA A 68 2.76 2.72 -12.06
CA ALA A 68 2.67 3.13 -13.45
C ALA A 68 1.53 4.13 -13.69
N GLU A 69 0.37 3.91 -13.08
CA GLU A 69 -0.75 4.85 -13.13
C GLU A 69 -0.42 6.19 -12.49
N VAL A 70 0.15 6.19 -11.27
CA VAL A 70 0.56 7.41 -10.56
C VAL A 70 1.54 8.23 -11.40
N VAL A 71 2.56 7.59 -11.98
CA VAL A 71 3.52 8.27 -12.87
C VAL A 71 2.83 8.84 -14.12
N ARG A 72 1.91 8.10 -14.74
CA ARG A 72 1.13 8.60 -15.89
C ARG A 72 0.33 9.85 -15.52
N ARG A 73 -0.33 9.84 -14.35
CA ARG A 73 -1.10 11.00 -13.85
C ARG A 73 -0.22 12.22 -13.63
N HIS A 74 0.95 12.07 -13.00
CA HIS A 74 1.86 13.19 -12.75
C HIS A 74 2.48 13.79 -14.01
N ARG A 75 2.66 13.01 -15.08
CA ARG A 75 3.20 13.48 -16.36
C ARG A 75 2.18 14.17 -17.27
N ALA A 76 0.89 14.00 -16.99
CA ALA A 76 -0.20 14.60 -17.76
C ALA A 76 -0.55 16.02 -17.30
N HIS A 77 0.06 16.49 -16.20
CA HIS A 77 -0.03 17.83 -15.65
C HIS A 77 1.27 18.60 -15.89
#